data_AF-H0PUR7-F1
#
_entry.id   AF-H0PUR7-F1
#
_cell.length_a   1.000
_cell.length_b   1.000
_cell.length_c   1.000
_cell.angle_alpha   90.00
_cell.angle_beta   90.00
_cell.angle_gamma   90.00
#
_symmetry.space_group_name_H-M   'P 1'
#
loop_
_entity.id
_entity.type
_entity.pdbx_description
1 polymer ?
#
loop_
_entity_poly.entity_id
_entity_poly.type
_entity_poly.pdbx_seq_one_letter_code
_entity_poly.pdbx_strand_id
1 'polypeptide(L)'
;MLRLFVIACVGCRSLFVQAEDAEIADLFSKAGVTGTLLIESAKTGQRFVHNDSRAQQAFVAASTFKVFNTLIALEEGVIEGANVPIQWDGTRYDMPEWNDDQTLGSAFKLSCVWCYQELARRVGAVKYPAYLRQAKYGKLRESFEGTQFWLNGPLSITR
;
A
#
# COMPACT_ATOMS: atom_id res chain seq x y z
N MET A 1 -11.77 62.65 25.92
CA MET A 1 -12.36 61.30 25.97
C MET A 1 -12.14 60.62 24.63
N LEU A 2 -11.26 59.62 24.55
CA LEU A 2 -11.11 58.81 23.35
C LEU A 2 -11.07 57.34 23.79
N ARG A 3 -12.14 56.60 23.49
CA ARG A 3 -12.26 55.17 23.80
C ARG A 3 -11.62 54.37 22.67
N LEU A 4 -10.50 53.72 22.97
CA LEU A 4 -9.85 52.77 22.08
C LEU A 4 -10.66 51.46 22.09
N PHE A 5 -11.33 51.13 20.99
CA PHE A 5 -11.96 49.81 20.81
C PHE A 5 -10.90 48.83 20.27
N VAL A 6 -10.45 47.91 21.12
CA VAL A 6 -9.65 46.77 20.68
C VAL A 6 -10.61 45.71 20.14
N ILE A 7 -10.62 45.53 18.83
CA ILE A 7 -11.30 44.41 18.18
C ILE A 7 -10.41 43.18 18.35
N ALA A 8 -10.79 42.28 19.26
CA ALA A 8 -10.17 40.97 19.37
C ALA A 8 -10.65 40.10 18.20
N CYS A 9 -9.82 39.98 17.15
CA CYS A 9 -10.00 38.95 16.14
C CYS A 9 -9.77 37.57 16.78
N VAL A 10 -10.87 36.91 17.16
CA VAL A 10 -10.84 35.49 17.52
C VAL A 10 -10.58 34.72 16.22
N GLY A 11 -9.31 34.38 15.99
CA GLY A 11 -8.92 33.51 14.89
C GLY A 11 -9.62 32.16 15.02
N CYS A 12 -10.49 31.84 14.07
CA CYS A 12 -11.10 30.51 13.95
C CYS A 12 -9.97 29.51 13.68
N ARG A 13 -9.47 28.84 14.72
CA ARG A 13 -8.57 27.70 14.54
C ARG A 13 -9.42 26.60 13.92
N SER A 14 -9.15 26.24 12.67
CA SER A 14 -9.68 25.03 12.07
C SER A 14 -9.26 23.85 12.95
N LEU A 15 -10.16 23.39 13.82
CA LEU A 15 -10.04 22.10 14.47
C LEU A 15 -10.18 21.09 13.33
N PHE A 16 -9.07 20.46 12.95
CA PHE A 16 -9.13 19.29 12.10
C PHE A 16 -9.91 18.23 12.88
N VAL A 17 -11.20 18.07 12.56
CA VAL A 17 -12.01 16.98 13.10
C VAL A 17 -11.44 15.70 12.51
N GLN A 18 -10.75 14.93 13.36
CA GLN A 18 -10.27 13.60 12.99
C GLN A 18 -11.45 12.62 13.09
N ALA A 19 -11.62 11.78 12.06
CA ALA A 19 -12.61 10.72 12.11
C ALA A 19 -12.16 9.66 13.12
N GLU A 20 -13.04 9.25 14.02
CA GLU A 20 -12.75 8.24 15.03
C GLU A 20 -14.02 7.43 15.33
N ASP A 21 -14.01 6.17 14.95
CA ASP A 21 -15.08 5.20 15.21
C ASP A 21 -14.75 4.42 16.49
N ALA A 22 -15.59 4.58 17.51
CA ALA A 22 -15.36 4.03 18.83
C ALA A 22 -15.46 2.49 18.89
N GLU A 23 -16.32 1.88 18.07
CA GLU A 23 -16.47 0.42 18.04
C GLU A 23 -15.24 -0.23 17.41
N ILE A 24 -14.73 0.37 16.32
CA ILE A 24 -13.49 -0.07 15.71
C ILE A 24 -12.32 0.16 16.67
N ALA A 25 -12.25 1.33 17.34
CA ALA A 25 -11.18 1.64 18.28
C ALA A 25 -11.09 0.63 19.44
N ASP A 26 -12.24 0.17 19.94
CA ASP A 26 -12.32 -0.84 21.00
C ASP A 26 -11.70 -2.19 20.58
N LEU A 27 -11.81 -2.59 19.31
CA LEU A 27 -11.17 -3.81 18.79
C LEU A 27 -9.63 -3.75 18.94
N PHE A 28 -9.02 -2.61 18.58
CA PHE A 28 -7.57 -2.41 18.69
C PHE A 28 -7.13 -2.32 20.15
N SER A 29 -7.90 -1.61 20.98
CA SER A 29 -7.67 -1.50 22.43
C SER A 29 -7.68 -2.87 23.11
N LYS A 30 -8.70 -3.69 22.87
CA LYS A 30 -8.82 -5.06 23.41
C LYS A 30 -7.68 -5.97 22.96
N ALA A 31 -7.20 -5.80 21.73
CA ALA A 31 -6.07 -6.55 21.20
C ALA A 31 -4.70 -6.03 21.69
N GLY A 32 -4.66 -4.87 22.37
CA GLY A 32 -3.41 -4.28 22.88
C GLY A 32 -2.46 -3.80 21.78
N VAL A 33 -2.99 -3.45 20.60
CA VAL A 33 -2.19 -3.04 19.44
C VAL A 33 -2.59 -1.65 18.95
N THR A 34 -1.63 -0.90 18.42
CA THR A 34 -1.89 0.36 17.72
C THR A 34 -2.04 0.09 16.22
N GLY A 35 -3.16 0.51 15.63
CA GLY A 35 -3.39 0.37 14.20
C GLY A 35 -4.38 1.38 13.66
N THR A 36 -4.84 1.13 12.45
CA THR A 36 -5.83 1.92 11.72
C THR A 36 -6.72 0.95 10.98
N LEU A 37 -8.03 1.21 10.98
CA LEU A 37 -8.96 0.56 10.07
C LEU A 37 -9.81 1.64 9.40
N LEU A 38 -9.93 1.56 8.08
CA LEU A 38 -10.81 2.39 7.28
C LEU A 38 -11.72 1.47 6.49
N ILE A 39 -13.03 1.66 6.65
CA ILE A 39 -14.05 0.99 5.86
C ILE A 39 -14.80 2.05 5.09
N GLU A 40 -14.85 1.91 3.77
CA GLU A 40 -15.63 2.78 2.89
C GLU A 40 -16.63 1.97 2.08
N SER A 41 -17.90 2.39 2.13
CA SER A 41 -18.92 1.86 1.24
C SER A 41 -18.70 2.38 -0.18
N ALA A 42 -18.38 1.49 -1.12
CA ALA A 42 -18.25 1.86 -2.53
C ALA A 42 -19.55 2.42 -3.15
N LYS A 43 -20.73 2.12 -2.55
CA LYS A 43 -22.03 2.58 -3.04
C LYS A 43 -22.40 3.98 -2.55
N THR A 44 -22.10 4.27 -1.28
CA THR A 44 -22.60 5.49 -0.60
C THR A 44 -21.49 6.46 -0.24
N GLY A 45 -20.22 6.05 -0.30
CA GLY A 45 -19.09 6.84 0.18
C GLY A 45 -19.05 6.98 1.70
N GLN A 46 -19.92 6.30 2.44
CA GLN A 46 -19.89 6.32 3.91
C GLN A 46 -18.59 5.70 4.42
N ARG A 47 -17.93 6.40 5.35
CA ARG A 47 -16.64 6.01 5.91
C ARG A 47 -16.74 5.78 7.42
N PHE A 48 -16.06 4.74 7.88
CA PHE A 48 -15.80 4.46 9.29
C PHE A 48 -14.28 4.35 9.45
N VAL A 49 -13.70 5.12 10.37
CA VAL A 49 -12.24 5.24 10.50
C VAL A 49 -11.85 5.19 11.96
N HIS A 50 -10.90 4.34 12.31
CA HIS A 50 -10.16 4.41 13.57
C HIS A 50 -8.74 4.90 13.31
N ASN A 51 -8.26 5.84 14.11
CA ASN A 51 -6.93 6.43 14.04
C ASN A 51 -6.67 7.10 12.68
N ASP A 52 -7.49 8.10 12.36
CA ASP A 52 -7.43 8.85 11.10
C ASP A 52 -6.09 9.54 10.87
N SER A 53 -5.43 9.98 11.95
CA SER A 53 -4.07 10.53 11.91
C SER A 53 -3.08 9.53 11.31
N ARG A 54 -3.07 8.29 11.82
CA ARG A 54 -2.20 7.23 11.31
C ARG A 54 -2.65 6.75 9.93
N ALA A 55 -3.94 6.85 9.60
CA ALA A 55 -4.46 6.53 8.27
C ALA A 55 -3.83 7.39 7.17
N GLN A 56 -3.39 8.61 7.50
CA GLN A 56 -2.72 9.55 6.60
C GLN A 56 -1.19 9.41 6.59
N GLN A 57 -0.63 8.49 7.40
CA GLN A 57 0.80 8.20 7.40
C GLN A 57 1.13 7.20 6.30
N ALA A 58 2.25 7.42 5.62
CA ALA A 58 2.71 6.52 4.57
C ALA A 58 3.54 5.37 5.16
N PHE A 59 3.22 4.14 4.79
CA PHE A 59 3.95 2.94 5.15
C PHE A 59 4.48 2.23 3.92
N VAL A 60 5.49 1.39 4.08
CA VAL A 60 5.96 0.53 2.98
C VAL A 60 4.81 -0.35 2.47
N ALA A 61 4.64 -0.45 1.16
CA ALA A 61 3.54 -1.22 0.57
C ALA A 61 3.67 -2.73 0.87
N ALA A 62 4.90 -3.24 0.95
CA ALA A 62 5.20 -4.66 1.15
C ALA A 62 4.40 -5.53 0.17
N SER A 63 3.89 -6.67 0.63
CA SER A 63 3.15 -7.62 -0.21
C SER A 63 1.81 -7.10 -0.74
N THR A 64 1.27 -5.97 -0.24
CA THR A 64 0.07 -5.37 -0.84
C THR A 64 0.34 -4.84 -2.26
N PHE A 65 1.59 -4.53 -2.58
CA PHE A 65 2.02 -4.11 -3.91
C PHE A 65 1.79 -5.19 -4.98
N LYS A 66 1.67 -6.47 -4.60
CA LYS A 66 1.42 -7.58 -5.52
C LYS A 66 0.16 -7.38 -6.37
N VAL A 67 -0.85 -6.66 -5.85
CA VAL A 67 -2.04 -6.27 -6.64
C VAL A 67 -1.63 -5.42 -7.83
N PHE A 68 -0.90 -4.32 -7.60
CA PHE A 68 -0.52 -3.41 -8.68
C PHE A 68 0.58 -3.99 -9.57
N ASN A 69 1.52 -4.75 -9.00
CA ASN A 69 2.54 -5.44 -9.78
C ASN A 69 1.94 -6.48 -10.73
N THR A 70 0.87 -7.19 -10.32
CA THR A 70 0.13 -8.11 -11.20
C THR A 70 -0.47 -7.38 -12.39
N LEU A 71 -1.11 -6.22 -12.17
CA LEU A 71 -1.70 -5.42 -13.25
C LEU A 71 -0.63 -4.98 -14.26
N ILE A 72 0.51 -4.48 -13.77
CA ILE A 72 1.63 -4.08 -14.63
C ILE A 72 2.19 -5.28 -15.40
N ALA A 73 2.35 -6.43 -14.75
CA ALA A 73 2.91 -7.62 -15.38
C ALA A 73 2.01 -8.14 -16.53
N LEU A 74 0.69 -8.07 -16.35
CA LEU A 74 -0.29 -8.41 -17.39
C LEU A 74 -0.29 -7.38 -18.53
N GLU A 75 -0.27 -6.08 -18.21
CA GLU A 75 -0.25 -4.99 -19.20
C GLU A 75 1.01 -5.06 -20.08
N GLU A 76 2.16 -5.35 -19.48
CA GLU A 76 3.44 -5.52 -20.18
C GLU A 76 3.57 -6.88 -20.89
N GLY A 77 2.58 -7.76 -20.77
CA GLY A 77 2.57 -9.07 -21.39
C GLY A 77 3.67 -10.02 -20.89
N VAL A 78 4.26 -9.78 -19.73
CA VAL A 78 5.35 -10.64 -19.20
C VAL A 78 4.82 -11.93 -18.55
N ILE A 79 3.50 -11.99 -18.36
CA ILE A 79 2.76 -13.18 -17.97
C ILE A 79 1.35 -13.12 -18.59
N GLU A 80 0.89 -14.21 -19.18
CA GLU A 80 -0.36 -14.22 -19.98
C GLU A 80 -1.62 -14.47 -19.13
N GLY A 81 -1.45 -14.96 -17.90
CA GLY A 81 -2.60 -15.23 -17.04
C GLY A 81 -2.28 -15.99 -15.76
N ALA A 82 -3.34 -16.27 -15.00
CA ALA A 82 -3.27 -16.79 -13.64
C ALA A 82 -2.58 -18.16 -13.51
N ASN A 83 -2.62 -18.98 -14.56
CA ASN A 83 -2.18 -20.38 -14.53
C ASN A 83 -0.83 -20.61 -15.23
N VAL A 84 -0.21 -19.56 -15.77
CA VAL A 84 1.09 -19.70 -16.45
C VAL A 84 2.17 -20.00 -15.41
N PRO A 85 3.00 -21.04 -15.63
CA PRO A 85 4.10 -21.35 -14.72
C PRO A 85 5.15 -20.25 -14.65
N ILE A 86 5.60 -19.96 -13.43
CA ILE A 86 6.79 -19.21 -13.06
C ILE A 86 7.74 -20.26 -12.49
N GLN A 87 8.77 -20.61 -13.26
CA GLN A 87 9.67 -21.71 -12.92
C GLN A 87 10.55 -21.36 -11.73
N TRP A 88 10.68 -22.31 -10.82
CA TRP A 88 11.58 -22.24 -9.68
C TRP A 88 12.99 -22.65 -10.11
N ASP A 89 13.99 -21.93 -9.61
CA ASP A 89 15.41 -22.14 -9.96
C ASP A 89 16.13 -23.12 -9.02
N GLY A 90 15.40 -23.72 -8.08
CA GLY A 90 15.96 -24.61 -7.05
C GLY A 90 16.49 -23.88 -5.81
N THR A 91 16.41 -22.55 -5.74
CA THR A 91 16.80 -21.79 -4.54
C THR A 91 15.93 -22.17 -3.36
N ARG A 92 16.56 -22.61 -2.27
CA ARG A 92 15.83 -22.98 -1.06
C ARG A 92 15.47 -21.75 -0.22
N TYR A 93 14.18 -21.54 -0.03
CA TYR A 93 13.56 -20.53 0.82
C TYR A 93 13.01 -21.12 2.12
N ASP A 94 12.94 -20.30 3.16
CA ASP A 94 12.44 -20.71 4.49
C ASP A 94 10.94 -21.06 4.48
N MET A 95 10.16 -20.47 3.57
CA MET A 95 8.77 -20.84 3.36
C MET A 95 8.69 -22.08 2.46
N PRO A 96 8.28 -23.25 2.96
CA PRO A 96 8.28 -24.49 2.20
C PRO A 96 7.52 -24.38 0.88
N GLU A 97 6.39 -23.68 0.88
CA GLU A 97 5.50 -23.50 -0.27
C GLU A 97 6.11 -22.65 -1.39
N TRP A 98 7.24 -21.96 -1.15
CA TRP A 98 7.97 -21.22 -2.16
C TRP A 98 8.99 -22.07 -2.94
N ASN A 99 9.26 -23.30 -2.48
CA ASN A 99 10.28 -24.19 -3.04
C ASN A 99 9.71 -25.11 -4.13
N ASP A 100 8.96 -24.55 -5.05
CA ASP A 100 8.37 -25.26 -6.19
C ASP A 100 7.98 -24.24 -7.27
N ASP A 101 7.74 -24.72 -8.49
CA ASP A 101 7.13 -23.94 -9.56
C ASP A 101 5.83 -23.30 -9.06
N GLN A 102 5.61 -22.05 -9.48
CA GLN A 102 4.41 -21.30 -9.09
C GLN A 102 3.60 -20.92 -10.31
N THR A 103 2.35 -20.52 -10.09
CA THR A 103 1.57 -19.76 -11.06
C THR A 103 1.34 -18.36 -10.52
N LEU A 104 0.86 -17.43 -11.33
CA LEU A 104 0.46 -16.12 -10.81
C LEU A 104 -0.60 -16.26 -9.69
N GLY A 105 -1.52 -17.22 -9.82
CA GLY A 105 -2.54 -17.52 -8.82
C GLY A 105 -1.95 -18.03 -7.50
N SER A 106 -1.04 -19.02 -7.54
CA SER A 106 -0.40 -19.53 -6.32
C SER A 106 0.55 -18.49 -5.72
N ALA A 107 1.32 -17.78 -6.55
CA ALA A 107 2.23 -16.74 -6.11
C ALA A 107 1.52 -15.59 -5.40
N PHE A 108 0.35 -15.17 -5.91
CA PHE A 108 -0.47 -14.15 -5.25
C PHE A 108 -0.98 -14.66 -3.89
N LYS A 109 -1.56 -15.86 -3.86
CA LYS A 109 -2.14 -16.47 -2.63
C LYS A 109 -1.11 -16.70 -1.54
N LEU A 110 0.06 -17.24 -1.91
CA LEU A 110 1.15 -17.57 -0.99
C LEU A 110 2.04 -16.36 -0.69
N SER A 111 1.75 -15.21 -1.32
CA SER A 111 2.57 -14.02 -1.21
C SER A 111 4.05 -14.30 -1.58
N CYS A 112 4.29 -15.19 -2.54
CA CYS A 112 5.61 -15.62 -3.01
C CYS A 112 6.45 -14.41 -3.43
N VAL A 113 7.46 -14.04 -2.65
CA VAL A 113 8.23 -12.82 -2.95
C VAL A 113 9.06 -13.01 -4.21
N TRP A 114 9.81 -14.12 -4.32
CA TRP A 114 10.69 -14.37 -5.47
C TRP A 114 9.93 -14.36 -6.81
N CYS A 115 8.69 -14.86 -6.82
CA CYS A 115 7.82 -14.84 -8.01
C CYS A 115 7.56 -13.41 -8.50
N TYR A 116 7.31 -12.46 -7.58
CA TYR A 116 7.07 -11.06 -7.93
C TYR A 116 8.35 -10.28 -8.22
N GLN A 117 9.48 -10.72 -7.68
CA GLN A 117 10.79 -10.22 -8.08
C GLN A 117 11.10 -10.63 -9.52
N GLU A 118 10.78 -11.86 -9.88
CA GLU A 118 10.90 -12.39 -11.24
C GLU A 118 10.02 -11.62 -12.23
N LEU A 119 8.73 -11.39 -11.89
CA LEU A 119 7.86 -10.55 -12.71
C LEU A 119 8.40 -9.12 -12.85
N ALA A 120 8.87 -8.51 -11.75
CA ALA A 120 9.43 -7.16 -11.78
C ALA A 120 10.70 -7.05 -12.64
N ARG A 121 11.53 -8.10 -12.61
CA ARG A 121 12.71 -8.21 -13.47
C ARG A 121 12.33 -8.27 -14.94
N ARG A 122 11.28 -9.03 -15.31
CA ARG A 122 10.75 -9.11 -16.68
C ARG A 122 10.12 -7.80 -17.14
N VAL A 123 9.37 -7.11 -16.27
CA VAL A 123 8.79 -5.78 -16.55
C VAL A 123 9.90 -4.75 -16.83
N GLY A 124 10.94 -4.76 -15.99
CA GLY A 124 12.06 -3.82 -16.04
C GLY A 124 11.83 -2.56 -15.21
N ALA A 125 12.81 -2.25 -14.35
CA ALA A 125 12.73 -1.18 -13.35
C ALA A 125 12.30 0.19 -13.93
N VAL A 126 12.75 0.52 -15.15
CA VAL A 126 12.52 1.81 -15.80
C VAL A 126 11.03 2.13 -16.03
N LYS A 127 10.16 1.11 -16.10
CA LYS A 127 8.73 1.29 -16.38
C LYS A 127 7.91 1.65 -15.14
N TYR A 128 8.31 1.18 -13.96
CA TYR A 128 7.54 1.37 -12.71
C TYR A 128 7.22 2.83 -12.36
N PRO A 129 8.15 3.80 -12.48
CA PRO A 129 7.85 5.20 -12.16
C PRO A 129 6.72 5.79 -13.01
N ALA A 130 6.55 5.35 -14.26
CA ALA A 130 5.46 5.81 -15.12
C ALA A 130 4.12 5.26 -14.63
N TYR A 131 4.02 3.95 -14.39
CA TYR A 131 2.81 3.30 -13.88
C TYR A 131 2.36 3.86 -12.52
N LEU A 132 3.30 3.98 -11.57
CA LEU A 132 3.00 4.51 -10.23
C LEU A 132 2.46 5.93 -10.29
N ARG A 133 3.02 6.78 -11.17
CA ARG A 133 2.57 8.16 -11.37
C ARG A 133 1.19 8.21 -12.02
N GLN A 134 0.96 7.40 -13.06
CA GLN A 134 -0.31 7.34 -13.77
C GLN A 134 -1.45 6.88 -12.85
N ALA A 135 -1.22 5.86 -12.03
CA ALA A 135 -2.19 5.34 -11.09
C ALA A 135 -2.29 6.14 -9.78
N LYS A 136 -1.42 7.15 -9.58
CA LYS A 136 -1.26 7.86 -8.31
C LYS A 136 -1.03 6.91 -7.12
N TYR A 137 -0.27 5.84 -7.35
CA TYR A 137 -0.03 4.78 -6.38
C TYR A 137 1.16 5.13 -5.49
N GLY A 138 0.87 5.78 -4.36
CA GLY A 138 1.88 6.12 -3.35
C GLY A 138 3.00 7.01 -3.88
N LYS A 139 4.16 6.94 -3.23
CA LYS A 139 5.36 7.70 -3.56
C LYS A 139 6.57 6.77 -3.64
N LEU A 140 7.22 6.74 -4.79
CA LEU A 140 8.50 6.08 -5.00
C LEU A 140 9.64 7.10 -4.87
N ARG A 141 10.62 6.80 -4.01
CA ARG A 141 11.86 7.58 -3.90
C ARG A 141 12.80 7.27 -5.07
N GLU A 142 13.55 8.28 -5.50
CA GLU A 142 14.59 8.13 -6.52
C GLU A 142 15.71 7.20 -6.05
N SER A 143 16.41 6.58 -7.00
CA SER A 143 17.40 5.53 -6.76
C SER A 143 16.80 4.35 -5.99
N PHE A 144 16.19 3.42 -6.73
CA PHE A 144 15.57 2.21 -6.17
C PHE A 144 16.09 0.95 -6.87
N GLU A 145 16.06 -0.17 -6.15
CA GLU A 145 16.33 -1.49 -6.73
C GLU A 145 15.01 -2.06 -7.29
N GLY A 146 15.04 -2.47 -8.56
CA GLY A 146 13.85 -2.79 -9.36
C GLY A 146 13.04 -3.99 -8.87
N THR A 147 13.61 -4.85 -8.02
CA THR A 147 12.98 -6.06 -7.49
C THR A 147 12.71 -6.00 -5.97
N GLN A 148 12.99 -4.87 -5.32
CA GLN A 148 12.88 -4.73 -3.86
C GLN A 148 12.26 -3.41 -3.40
N PHE A 149 11.99 -2.47 -4.32
CA PHE A 149 11.52 -1.13 -3.96
C PHE A 149 10.21 -1.12 -3.14
N TRP A 150 9.39 -2.16 -3.23
CA TRP A 150 8.17 -2.31 -2.42
C TRP A 150 8.39 -3.05 -1.09
N LEU A 151 9.55 -3.68 -0.87
CA LEU A 151 9.87 -4.44 0.34
C LEU A 151 10.58 -3.57 1.38
N ASN A 152 11.53 -2.74 0.93
CA ASN A 152 12.50 -2.09 1.82
C ASN A 152 12.27 -0.58 1.98
N GLY A 153 11.08 -0.09 1.59
CA GLY A 153 10.65 1.28 1.86
C GLY A 153 10.82 2.36 0.77
N PRO A 154 11.50 2.17 -0.39
CA PRO A 154 11.49 3.18 -1.44
C PRO A 154 10.08 3.56 -1.91
N LEU A 155 9.17 2.59 -2.00
CA LEU A 155 7.75 2.81 -2.23
C LEU A 155 6.98 2.81 -0.91
N SER A 156 6.33 3.94 -0.60
CA SER A 156 5.36 4.04 0.48
C SER A 156 3.99 4.47 -0.03
N ILE A 157 2.95 4.01 0.66
CA ILE A 157 1.56 4.30 0.35
C ILE A 157 0.81 4.66 1.63
N THR A 158 -0.19 5.51 1.49
CA THR A 158 -1.17 5.87 2.52
C THR A 158 -2.57 5.72 1.92
N ARG A 159 -3.62 5.97 2.69
CA ARG A 159 -4.99 5.91 2.19
C ARG A 159 -5.28 6.93 1.08
#